data_AF-A0A8T0AIT4-F1
#
_entry.id   AF-A0A8T0AIT4-F1
#
_cell.length_a   1.000
_cell.length_b   1.000
_cell.length_c   1.000
_cell.angle_alpha   90.00
_cell.angle_beta   90.00
_cell.angle_gamma   90.00
#
_symmetry.space_group_name_H-M   'P 1'
#
loop_
_entity.id
_entity.type
_entity.pdbx_description
1 polymer ?
#
loop_
_entity_poly.entity_id
_entity_poly.type
_entity_poly.pdbx_seq_one_letter_code
_entity_poly.pdbx_strand_id
1 'polypeptide(L)'
;MTTRIEYLARPKPNFLRLPDRESPEWKVSAAALKACPSERLCFLAEPRQVAPGWQPDRPLSPTLGMGMRRIAEASPRICQLAVPKKIWAPSYEKTNFTLKNPSKAEPSSRILLLAVPKKEHQDFVPNRPLSWHVAKSVLVAVASERLLELAVPKSRKPLFDECNPYKVSPAALSATASPRILELSLPSPRWCRTKSAHM
;
A
#
# COMPACT_ATOMS: atom_id res chain seq x y z
N MET A 1 -22.53 24.27 11.72
CA MET A 1 -21.65 23.18 11.23
C MET A 1 -22.06 21.92 11.96
N THR A 2 -22.38 20.88 11.20
CA THR A 2 -23.28 19.80 11.59
C THR A 2 -22.71 18.87 12.66
N THR A 3 -23.47 18.62 13.72
CA THR A 3 -23.21 17.67 14.83
C THR A 3 -22.69 16.31 14.38
N ARG A 4 -23.06 15.88 13.16
CA ARG A 4 -22.59 14.65 12.53
C ARG A 4 -21.09 14.65 12.22
N ILE A 5 -20.52 15.76 11.75
CA ILE A 5 -19.08 15.83 11.44
C ILE A 5 -18.28 15.77 12.73
N GLU A 6 -18.71 16.47 13.78
CA GLU A 6 -18.11 16.37 15.11
C GLU A 6 -18.24 14.96 15.70
N TYR A 7 -19.37 14.29 15.49
CA TYR A 7 -19.57 12.90 15.91
C TYR A 7 -18.65 11.93 15.17
N LEU A 8 -18.47 12.11 13.86
CA LEU A 8 -17.59 11.28 13.03
C LEU A 8 -16.10 11.57 13.24
N ALA A 9 -15.74 12.78 13.66
CA ALA A 9 -14.38 13.17 13.98
C ALA A 9 -13.91 12.68 15.36
N ARG A 10 -14.84 12.22 16.22
CA ARG A 10 -14.47 11.59 17.49
C ARG A 10 -13.84 10.23 17.22
N PRO A 11 -12.73 9.89 17.91
CA PRO A 11 -12.21 8.53 17.87
C PRO A 11 -13.31 7.56 18.32
N LYS A 12 -13.38 6.38 17.68
CA LYS A 12 -14.39 5.38 18.03
C LYS A 12 -14.23 5.04 19.52
N PRO A 13 -15.33 4.99 20.29
CA PRO A 13 -15.26 4.62 21.70
C PRO A 13 -14.61 3.24 21.85
N ASN A 14 -13.56 3.18 22.66
CA ASN A 14 -12.85 1.95 22.97
C ASN A 14 -13.63 1.16 24.02
N PHE A 15 -14.65 0.42 23.56
CA PHE A 15 -15.57 -0.35 24.41
C PHE A 15 -14.86 -1.41 25.27
N LEU A 16 -13.62 -1.79 24.91
CA LEU A 16 -12.83 -2.79 25.61
C LEU A 16 -11.86 -2.18 26.65
N ARG A 17 -11.85 -0.86 26.85
CA ARG A 17 -10.91 -0.14 27.75
C ARG A 17 -9.43 -0.52 27.51
N LEU A 18 -9.08 -0.90 26.29
CA LEU A 18 -7.68 -1.12 25.94
C LEU A 18 -6.98 0.25 25.88
N PRO A 19 -5.74 0.40 26.37
CA PRO A 19 -4.99 1.63 26.13
C PRO A 19 -4.89 1.88 24.62
N ASP A 20 -4.96 3.15 24.20
CA ASP A 20 -4.70 3.51 22.81
C ASP A 20 -3.32 2.98 22.43
N ARG A 21 -3.25 2.21 21.34
CA ARG A 21 -1.99 1.64 20.87
C ARG A 21 -1.05 2.80 20.56
N GLU A 22 0.02 2.95 21.33
CA GLU A 22 1.10 3.89 20.99
C GLU A 22 1.52 3.60 19.55
N SER A 23 1.65 4.66 18.74
CA SER A 23 2.26 4.56 17.41
C SER A 23 3.52 3.70 17.55
N PRO A 24 3.77 2.73 16.65
CA PRO A 24 4.99 1.93 16.71
C PRO A 24 6.17 2.81 16.27
N GLU A 25 6.53 3.78 17.09
CA GLU A 25 7.76 4.55 16.99
C GLU A 25 8.85 3.67 17.59
N TRP A 26 9.49 2.89 16.71
CA TRP A 26 10.64 2.09 17.09
C TRP A 26 11.76 3.05 17.53
N LYS A 27 12.04 3.08 18.84
CA LYS A 27 13.15 3.86 19.39
C LYS A 27 14.46 3.30 18.84
N VAL A 28 15.12 4.05 17.96
CA VAL A 28 16.43 3.69 17.41
C VAL A 28 17.49 3.86 18.49
N SER A 29 18.38 2.88 18.65
CA SER A 29 19.45 2.94 19.64
C SER A 29 20.51 3.99 19.26
N ALA A 30 21.19 4.57 20.26
CA ALA A 30 22.28 5.53 20.02
C ALA A 30 23.44 4.91 19.22
N ALA A 31 23.64 3.59 19.34
CA ALA A 31 24.63 2.86 18.55
C ALA A 31 24.24 2.79 17.07
N ALA A 32 22.97 2.55 16.75
CA ALA A 32 22.49 2.50 15.37
C ALA A 32 22.60 3.88 14.68
N LEU A 33 22.37 4.98 15.40
CA LEU A 33 22.56 6.34 14.89
C LEU A 33 24.03 6.68 14.60
N LYS A 34 24.97 6.03 15.27
CA LYS A 34 26.42 6.24 15.12
C LYS A 34 27.10 5.21 14.22
N ALA A 35 26.37 4.21 13.74
CA ALA A 35 26.94 3.12 12.95
C ALA A 35 27.34 3.62 11.55
N CYS A 36 28.59 3.37 11.16
CA CYS A 36 29.05 3.63 9.80
C CYS A 36 28.80 2.39 8.92
N PRO A 37 28.27 2.55 7.69
CA PRO A 37 28.11 1.44 6.76
C PRO A 37 29.47 0.88 6.32
N SER A 38 29.51 -0.42 6.01
CA SER A 38 30.71 -1.05 5.44
C SER A 38 30.89 -0.67 3.97
N GLU A 39 32.11 -0.79 3.44
CA GLU A 39 32.41 -0.50 2.03
C GLU A 39 31.51 -1.29 1.07
N ARG A 40 31.22 -2.56 1.41
CA ARG A 40 30.28 -3.40 0.65
C ARG A 40 28.86 -2.83 0.64
N LEU A 41 28.38 -2.32 1.78
CA LEU A 41 27.05 -1.70 1.86
C LEU A 41 27.00 -0.40 1.06
N CYS A 42 28.08 0.39 1.09
CA CYS A 42 28.21 1.58 0.25
C CYS A 42 28.13 1.20 -1.24
N PHE A 43 28.87 0.18 -1.67
CA PHE A 43 28.83 -0.30 -3.06
C PHE A 43 27.44 -0.81 -3.49
N LEU A 44 26.75 -1.53 -2.61
CA LEU A 44 25.39 -2.02 -2.90
C LEU A 44 24.33 -0.92 -2.89
N ALA A 45 24.59 0.19 -2.20
CA ALA A 45 23.71 1.36 -2.19
C ALA A 45 23.84 2.21 -3.46
N GLU A 46 24.88 1.99 -4.27
CA GLU A 46 25.01 2.66 -5.57
C GLU A 46 23.88 2.19 -6.51
N PRO A 47 23.26 3.12 -7.27
CA PRO A 47 22.23 2.76 -8.23
C PRO A 47 22.80 1.85 -9.32
N ARG A 48 21.99 0.92 -9.82
CA ARG A 48 22.41 0.08 -10.96
C ARG A 48 22.76 0.95 -12.15
N GLN A 49 23.83 0.60 -12.84
CA GLN A 49 24.18 1.23 -14.11
C GLN A 49 23.03 1.11 -15.08
N VAL A 50 22.69 2.23 -15.71
CA VAL A 50 21.62 2.29 -16.69
C VAL A 50 22.03 1.50 -17.93
N ALA A 51 21.10 0.77 -18.54
CA ALA A 51 21.37 -0.03 -19.73
C ALA A 51 21.95 0.84 -20.88
N PRO A 52 22.89 0.31 -21.69
CA PRO A 52 23.44 1.05 -22.81
C PRO A 52 22.32 1.45 -23.77
N GLY A 53 22.22 2.76 -24.07
CA GLY A 53 21.18 3.31 -24.95
C GLY A 53 19.87 3.70 -24.25
N TRP A 54 19.75 3.55 -22.93
CA TRP A 54 18.61 4.10 -22.21
C TRP A 54 18.58 5.63 -22.33
N GLN A 55 17.43 6.16 -22.73
CA GLN A 55 17.16 7.59 -22.74
C GLN A 55 15.95 7.86 -21.86
N PRO A 56 15.97 8.91 -21.03
CA PRO A 56 14.79 9.33 -20.30
C PRO A 56 13.72 9.84 -21.27
N ASP A 57 12.43 9.55 -21.01
CA ASP A 57 11.29 10.00 -21.85
C ASP A 57 11.26 11.52 -22.06
N ARG A 58 11.88 12.27 -21.15
CA ARG A 58 12.13 13.70 -21.25
C ARG A 58 13.63 13.94 -21.22
N PRO A 59 14.20 14.73 -22.15
CA PRO A 59 15.60 15.11 -22.05
C PRO A 59 15.83 15.79 -20.71
N LEU A 60 16.72 15.22 -19.89
CA LEU A 60 17.16 15.87 -18.67
C LEU A 60 17.79 17.21 -19.10
N SER A 61 17.31 18.31 -18.51
CA SER A 61 18.01 19.58 -18.66
C SER A 61 19.46 19.34 -18.28
N PRO A 62 20.45 19.82 -19.07
CA PRO A 62 21.85 19.59 -18.78
C PRO A 62 22.13 19.95 -17.32
N THR A 63 22.89 19.10 -16.63
CA THR A 63 23.32 19.33 -15.25
C THR A 63 23.82 20.76 -15.16
N LEU A 64 23.03 21.65 -14.57
CA LEU A 64 23.32 23.08 -14.53
C LEU A 64 24.67 23.19 -13.82
N GLY A 65 25.69 23.66 -14.55
CA GLY A 65 27.05 23.73 -14.03
C GLY A 65 27.10 24.54 -12.74
N MET A 66 28.15 24.36 -11.93
CA MET A 66 28.31 25.09 -10.66
C MET A 66 28.14 26.61 -10.79
N GLY A 67 28.40 27.18 -11.98
CA GLY A 67 28.13 28.59 -12.28
C GLY A 67 26.64 28.98 -12.26
N MET A 68 25.72 28.15 -12.78
CA MET A 68 24.28 28.45 -12.77
C MET A 68 23.64 28.25 -11.40
N ARG A 69 24.19 27.37 -10.54
CA ARG A 69 23.78 27.25 -9.13
C ARG A 69 24.01 28.54 -8.33
N ARG A 70 24.98 29.36 -8.73
CA ARG A 70 25.26 30.66 -8.13
C ARG A 70 24.39 31.80 -8.68
N ILE A 71 23.76 31.58 -9.84
CA ILE A 71 22.92 32.57 -10.54
C ILE A 71 21.42 32.32 -10.29
N ALA A 72 21.05 31.08 -9.96
CA ALA A 72 19.68 30.68 -9.69
C ALA A 72 19.20 31.13 -8.31
N GLU A 73 19.03 32.44 -8.14
CA GLU A 73 18.32 33.01 -6.99
C GLU A 73 16.82 32.98 -7.23
N ALA A 74 16.06 32.51 -6.24
CA ALA A 74 14.61 32.53 -6.30
C ALA A 74 14.11 33.98 -6.41
N SER A 75 13.16 34.23 -7.30
CA SER A 75 12.58 35.58 -7.44
C SER A 75 12.03 36.08 -6.09
N PRO A 76 12.03 37.39 -5.82
CA PRO A 76 11.54 37.94 -4.56
C PRO A 76 10.10 37.52 -4.25
N ARG A 77 9.27 37.30 -5.28
CA ARG A 77 7.91 36.77 -5.13
C ARG A 77 7.88 35.33 -4.64
N ILE A 78 8.77 34.47 -5.15
CA ILE A 78 8.89 33.08 -4.68
C ILE A 78 9.35 33.07 -3.22
N CYS A 79 10.32 33.90 -2.86
CA CYS A 79 10.75 34.07 -1.47
C CYS A 79 9.61 34.52 -0.56
N GLN A 80 8.77 35.48 -1.00
CA GLN A 80 7.59 35.92 -0.26
C GLN A 80 6.53 34.83 -0.09
N LEU A 81 6.28 34.02 -1.13
CA LEU A 81 5.31 32.92 -1.07
C LEU A 81 5.83 31.73 -0.25
N ALA A 82 7.14 31.54 -0.20
CA ALA A 82 7.78 30.52 0.62
C ALA A 82 7.74 30.84 2.12
N VAL A 83 7.50 32.11 2.49
CA VAL A 83 7.21 32.44 3.89
C VAL A 83 5.90 31.76 4.27
N PRO A 84 5.90 30.82 5.23
CA PRO A 84 4.66 30.20 5.68
C PRO A 84 3.76 31.31 6.19
N LYS A 85 2.48 31.29 5.79
CA LYS A 85 1.50 32.22 6.35
C LYS A 85 1.59 32.09 7.87
N LYS A 86 1.93 33.18 8.55
CA LYS A 86 1.76 33.31 10.00
C LYS A 86 0.26 33.29 10.24
N ILE A 87 -0.32 32.10 10.27
CA ILE A 87 -1.53 31.88 11.03
C ILE A 87 -1.08 32.23 12.44
N TRP A 88 -1.65 33.29 13.00
CA TRP A 88 -1.62 33.47 14.44
C TRP A 88 -2.26 32.22 15.00
N ALA A 89 -1.44 31.20 15.28
CA ALA A 89 -1.85 30.12 16.15
C ALA A 89 -2.09 30.85 17.46
N PRO A 90 -3.36 31.01 17.91
CA PRO A 90 -3.55 31.37 19.29
C PRO A 90 -2.81 30.27 20.04
N SER A 91 -1.91 30.65 20.94
CA SER A 91 -1.52 29.77 22.05
C SER A 91 -2.79 29.01 22.45
N TYR A 92 -2.70 27.68 22.56
CA TYR A 92 -3.82 26.80 22.88
C TYR A 92 -4.34 27.03 24.31
N GLU A 93 -4.31 28.26 24.81
CA GLU A 93 -5.13 28.67 25.91
C GLU A 93 -6.57 28.62 25.43
N LYS A 94 -7.29 27.64 25.97
CA LYS A 94 -8.74 27.48 26.02
C LYS A 94 -9.47 28.82 25.90
N THR A 95 -9.66 29.30 24.69
CA THR A 95 -10.51 30.44 24.41
C THR A 95 -11.82 29.84 23.94
N ASN A 96 -12.83 29.97 24.80
CA ASN A 96 -14.20 29.60 24.50
C ASN A 96 -14.60 30.38 23.24
N PHE A 97 -14.61 29.70 22.09
CA PHE A 97 -15.16 30.25 20.87
C PHE A 97 -16.66 30.40 21.09
N THR A 98 -17.09 31.57 21.55
CA THR A 98 -18.44 32.04 21.25
C THR A 98 -18.50 32.21 19.74
N LEU A 99 -18.86 31.12 19.06
CA LEU A 99 -19.29 31.16 17.66
C LEU A 99 -20.38 32.23 17.62
N LYS A 100 -20.05 33.40 17.09
CA LYS A 100 -21.06 34.33 16.61
C LYS A 100 -21.92 33.48 15.67
N ASN A 101 -23.19 33.29 16.04
CA ASN A 101 -24.14 32.48 15.29
C ASN A 101 -23.91 32.73 13.80
N PRO A 102 -23.65 31.71 12.97
CA PRO A 102 -23.50 31.95 11.54
C PRO A 102 -24.78 32.67 11.12
N SER A 103 -24.61 33.87 10.55
CA SER A 103 -25.72 34.59 9.94
C SER A 103 -26.48 33.60 9.08
N LYS A 104 -27.81 33.61 9.14
CA LYS A 104 -28.67 32.78 8.28
C LYS A 104 -28.28 33.07 6.82
N ALA A 105 -27.36 32.27 6.29
CA ALA A 105 -26.80 32.46 4.98
C ALA A 105 -27.79 31.83 4.02
N GLU A 106 -28.61 32.68 3.40
CA GLU A 106 -29.48 32.25 2.31
C GLU A 106 -28.62 31.68 1.18
N PRO A 107 -28.95 30.49 0.65
CA PRO A 107 -28.21 29.92 -0.46
C PRO A 107 -28.28 30.86 -1.68
N SER A 108 -27.16 31.03 -2.37
CA SER A 108 -27.11 31.77 -3.64
C SER A 108 -28.13 31.19 -4.63
N SER A 109 -28.68 32.04 -5.51
CA SER A 109 -29.59 31.63 -6.59
C SER A 109 -29.04 30.47 -7.42
N ARG A 110 -27.72 30.41 -7.62
CA ARG A 110 -27.05 29.30 -8.30
C ARG A 110 -27.20 27.97 -7.56
N ILE A 111 -27.12 27.99 -6.23
CA ILE A 111 -27.26 26.80 -5.39
C ILE A 111 -28.69 26.27 -5.47
N LEU A 112 -29.68 27.18 -5.44
CA LEU A 112 -31.09 26.81 -5.61
C LEU A 112 -31.35 26.18 -6.99
N LEU A 113 -30.75 26.73 -8.06
CA LEU A 113 -30.87 26.16 -9.41
C LEU A 113 -30.24 24.77 -9.49
N LEU A 114 -29.05 24.57 -8.91
CA LEU A 114 -28.36 23.28 -8.90
C LEU A 114 -29.05 22.24 -8.01
N ALA A 115 -29.84 22.68 -7.02
CA ALA A 115 -30.63 21.81 -6.16
C ALA A 115 -31.86 21.23 -6.87
N VAL A 116 -32.28 21.79 -8.02
CA VAL A 116 -33.38 21.24 -8.81
C VAL A 116 -32.91 19.95 -9.49
N PRO A 117 -33.57 18.79 -9.23
CA PRO A 117 -33.20 17.54 -9.87
C PRO A 117 -33.41 17.62 -11.38
N LYS A 118 -32.55 16.91 -12.13
CA LYS A 118 -32.70 16.80 -13.58
C LYS A 118 -33.98 16.04 -13.92
N LYS A 119 -34.63 16.41 -15.03
CA LYS A 119 -35.77 15.66 -15.58
C LYS A 119 -35.31 14.26 -16.02
N GLU A 120 -36.17 13.26 -15.82
CA GLU A 120 -35.96 11.92 -16.35
C GLU A 120 -35.92 11.95 -17.89
N HIS A 121 -35.16 11.03 -18.49
CA HIS A 121 -35.06 10.91 -19.95
C HIS A 121 -36.38 10.34 -20.52
N GLN A 122 -36.73 10.66 -21.77
CA GLN A 122 -37.97 10.15 -22.39
C GLN A 122 -38.02 8.61 -22.42
N ASP A 123 -36.86 7.99 -22.63
CA ASP A 123 -36.72 6.53 -22.65
C ASP A 123 -36.35 5.92 -21.28
N PHE A 124 -36.49 6.67 -20.18
CA PHE A 124 -36.20 6.14 -18.86
C PHE A 124 -37.22 5.07 -18.49
N VAL A 125 -36.77 3.82 -18.42
CA VAL A 125 -37.56 2.69 -17.91
C VAL A 125 -37.05 2.36 -16.50
N PRO A 126 -37.88 2.47 -15.45
CA PRO A 126 -37.48 2.10 -14.10
C PRO A 126 -37.19 0.59 -14.00
N ASN A 127 -36.35 0.21 -13.03
CA ASN A 127 -36.10 -1.19 -12.74
C ASN A 127 -37.41 -1.94 -12.45
N ARG A 128 -37.46 -3.22 -12.83
CA ARG A 128 -38.58 -4.10 -12.52
C ARG A 128 -38.81 -4.10 -10.99
N PRO A 129 -40.07 -3.95 -10.50
CA PRO A 129 -40.35 -3.99 -9.08
C PRO A 129 -39.89 -5.31 -8.46
N LEU A 130 -39.44 -5.25 -7.20
CA LEU A 130 -38.93 -6.42 -6.46
C LEU A 130 -39.99 -7.52 -6.31
N SER A 131 -41.27 -7.14 -6.19
CA SER A 131 -42.41 -8.04 -6.22
C SER A 131 -43.03 -8.07 -7.62
N TRP A 132 -42.79 -9.16 -8.35
CA TRP A 132 -43.47 -9.42 -9.62
C TRP A 132 -44.17 -10.77 -9.57
N HIS A 133 -45.28 -10.87 -10.29
CA HIS A 133 -46.10 -12.08 -10.28
C HIS A 133 -45.35 -13.23 -10.97
N VAL A 134 -44.93 -14.23 -10.20
CA VAL A 134 -44.40 -15.49 -10.71
C VAL A 134 -45.58 -16.40 -11.03
N ALA A 135 -45.63 -16.95 -12.24
CA ALA A 135 -46.69 -17.87 -12.62
C ALA A 135 -46.67 -19.12 -11.72
N LYS A 136 -47.86 -19.63 -11.35
CA LYS A 136 -48.00 -20.82 -10.50
C LYS A 136 -47.28 -22.04 -11.09
N SER A 137 -47.27 -22.16 -12.42
CA SER A 137 -46.54 -23.22 -13.14
C SER A 137 -45.04 -23.21 -12.87
N VAL A 138 -44.44 -22.04 -12.69
CA VAL A 138 -43.01 -21.89 -12.39
C VAL A 138 -42.70 -22.25 -10.93
N LEU A 139 -43.62 -21.93 -10.01
CA LEU A 139 -43.47 -22.29 -8.58
C LEU A 139 -43.57 -23.80 -8.35
N VAL A 140 -44.29 -24.52 -9.22
CA VAL A 140 -44.51 -25.97 -9.15
C VAL A 140 -43.57 -26.73 -10.11
N ALA A 141 -42.75 -26.03 -10.90
CA ALA A 141 -41.87 -26.66 -11.87
C ALA A 141 -40.82 -27.53 -11.18
N VAL A 142 -40.73 -28.79 -11.59
CA VAL A 142 -39.71 -29.74 -11.15
C VAL A 142 -38.57 -29.77 -12.18
N ALA A 143 -37.33 -29.84 -11.71
CA ALA A 143 -36.16 -29.92 -12.59
C ALA A 143 -36.20 -31.20 -13.44
N SER A 144 -35.87 -31.09 -14.72
CA SER A 144 -35.72 -32.26 -15.60
C SER A 144 -34.62 -33.19 -15.11
N GLU A 145 -34.71 -34.48 -15.43
CA GLU A 145 -33.70 -35.50 -15.11
C GLU A 145 -32.27 -35.05 -15.49
N ARG A 146 -32.07 -34.56 -16.72
CA ARG A 146 -30.80 -34.01 -17.19
C ARG A 146 -30.26 -32.88 -16.31
N LEU A 147 -31.13 -32.00 -15.79
CA LEU A 147 -30.70 -30.91 -14.91
C LEU A 147 -30.27 -31.44 -13.55
N LEU A 148 -30.92 -32.49 -13.05
CA LEU A 148 -30.52 -33.16 -11.82
C LEU A 148 -29.15 -33.84 -11.99
N GLU A 149 -28.90 -34.50 -13.11
CA GLU A 149 -27.59 -35.09 -13.44
C GLU A 149 -26.49 -34.03 -13.49
N LEU A 150 -26.73 -32.91 -14.18
CA LEU A 150 -25.77 -31.81 -14.29
C LEU A 150 -25.54 -31.07 -12.98
N ALA A 151 -26.52 -31.09 -12.07
CA ALA A 151 -26.39 -30.50 -10.74
C ALA A 151 -25.46 -31.33 -9.82
N VAL A 152 -25.19 -32.60 -10.14
CA VAL A 152 -24.24 -33.42 -9.38
C VAL A 152 -22.82 -32.87 -9.60
N PRO A 153 -22.11 -32.44 -8.54
CA PRO A 153 -20.75 -31.93 -8.68
C PRO A 153 -19.82 -33.04 -9.16
N LYS A 154 -18.98 -32.73 -10.15
CA LYS A 154 -17.96 -33.65 -10.64
C LYS A 154 -16.95 -33.95 -9.53
N SER A 155 -16.84 -35.22 -9.12
CA SER A 155 -15.80 -35.64 -8.18
C SER A 155 -14.42 -35.42 -8.80
N ARG A 156 -13.56 -34.68 -8.10
CA ARG A 156 -12.15 -34.51 -8.47
C ARG A 156 -11.33 -35.35 -7.52
N LYS A 157 -10.42 -36.18 -8.05
CA LYS A 157 -9.37 -36.76 -7.21
C LYS A 157 -8.53 -35.60 -6.68
N PRO A 158 -8.32 -35.47 -5.37
CA PRO A 158 -7.36 -34.51 -4.84
C PRO A 158 -5.99 -34.77 -5.45
N LEU A 159 -5.31 -33.70 -5.86
CA LEU A 159 -4.04 -33.76 -6.58
C LEU A 159 -2.89 -34.42 -5.75
N PHE A 160 -3.09 -34.63 -4.46
CA PHE A 160 -2.02 -34.85 -3.48
C PHE A 160 -2.30 -35.98 -2.48
N ASP A 161 -3.18 -36.94 -2.78
CA ASP A 161 -3.60 -37.92 -1.76
C ASP A 161 -2.55 -38.96 -1.36
N GLU A 162 -1.38 -39.02 -2.01
CA GLU A 162 -0.40 -40.09 -1.73
C GLU A 162 1.07 -39.63 -1.76
N CYS A 163 1.32 -38.33 -1.92
CA CYS A 163 2.69 -37.83 -2.01
C CYS A 163 3.24 -37.55 -0.60
N ASN A 164 4.02 -38.50 -0.05
CA ASN A 164 4.79 -38.24 1.16
C ASN A 164 5.79 -37.10 0.89
N PRO A 165 5.64 -35.93 1.55
CA PRO A 165 6.44 -34.74 1.26
C PRO A 165 7.93 -34.90 1.62
N TYR A 166 8.26 -35.93 2.41
CA TYR A 166 9.63 -36.26 2.82
C TYR A 166 10.26 -37.38 1.97
N LYS A 167 9.54 -37.90 0.96
CA LYS A 167 10.07 -38.95 0.10
C LYS A 167 11.10 -38.37 -0.88
N VAL A 168 12.37 -38.64 -0.61
CA VAL A 168 13.46 -38.32 -1.53
C VAL A 168 13.42 -39.27 -2.72
N SER A 169 13.61 -38.73 -3.94
CA SER A 169 13.65 -39.56 -5.15
C SER A 169 14.89 -40.47 -5.16
N PRO A 170 14.81 -41.68 -5.73
CA PRO A 170 15.98 -42.58 -5.81
C PRO A 170 17.13 -41.94 -6.59
N ALA A 171 16.83 -41.14 -7.61
CA ALA A 171 17.82 -40.40 -8.38
C ALA A 171 18.61 -39.39 -7.52
N ALA A 172 17.93 -38.71 -6.59
CA ALA A 172 18.58 -37.80 -5.65
C ALA A 172 19.44 -38.53 -4.61
N LEU A 173 19.04 -39.73 -4.18
CA LEU A 173 19.84 -40.58 -3.29
C LEU A 173 21.10 -41.12 -3.98
N SER A 174 21.02 -41.41 -5.28
CA SER A 174 22.16 -41.90 -6.07
C SER A 174 23.04 -40.78 -6.66
N ALA A 175 22.66 -39.52 -6.49
CA ALA A 175 23.39 -38.41 -7.08
C ALA A 175 24.74 -38.20 -6.39
N THR A 176 25.82 -38.17 -7.17
CA THR A 176 27.17 -37.85 -6.70
C THR A 176 27.51 -36.39 -6.97
N ALA A 177 28.20 -35.76 -6.02
CA ALA A 177 28.59 -34.35 -6.16
C ALA A 177 29.64 -34.18 -7.28
N SER A 178 29.50 -33.12 -8.08
CA SER A 178 30.51 -32.77 -9.09
C SER A 178 31.84 -32.39 -8.43
N PRO A 179 32.99 -32.55 -9.12
CA PRO A 179 34.29 -32.18 -8.57
C PRO A 179 34.33 -30.73 -8.09
N ARG A 180 33.67 -29.82 -8.82
CA ARG A 180 33.58 -28.40 -8.44
C ARG A 180 32.80 -28.18 -7.14
N ILE A 181 31.73 -28.94 -6.92
CA ILE A 181 30.94 -28.86 -5.68
C ILE A 181 31.76 -29.40 -4.51
N LEU A 182 32.53 -30.47 -4.72
CA LEU A 182 33.46 -31.00 -3.70
C LEU A 182 34.52 -29.95 -3.32
N GLU A 183 35.13 -29.28 -4.30
CA GLU A 183 36.07 -28.17 -4.03
C GLU A 183 35.42 -27.03 -3.22
N LEU A 184 34.20 -26.63 -3.59
CA LEU A 184 33.48 -25.56 -2.90
C LEU A 184 33.01 -25.96 -1.49
N SER A 185 32.82 -27.26 -1.25
CA SER A 185 32.44 -27.80 0.06
C SER A 185 33.58 -27.74 1.08
N LEU A 186 34.83 -27.59 0.61
CA LEU A 186 35.97 -27.39 1.49
C LEU A 186 35.90 -26.00 2.15
N PRO A 187 36.16 -25.91 3.47
CA PRO A 187 36.18 -24.62 4.16
C PRO A 187 37.26 -23.72 3.56
N SER A 188 36.96 -22.41 3.48
CA SER A 188 37.94 -21.44 2.98
C SER A 188 39.19 -21.45 3.87
N PRO A 189 40.42 -21.34 3.29
CA PRO A 189 41.68 -21.54 4.00
C PRO A 189 41.84 -20.74 5.29
N ARG A 190 41.27 -19.53 5.34
CA ARG A 190 41.29 -18.65 6.51
C ARG A 190 40.50 -19.17 7.72
N TRP A 191 39.64 -20.17 7.52
CA TRP A 191 38.85 -20.83 8.56
C TRP A 191 39.44 -22.19 8.98
N CYS A 192 40.45 -22.67 8.25
CA CYS A 192 41.20 -23.85 8.66
C CYS A 192 42.23 -23.44 9.71
N ARG A 193 41.96 -23.73 10.99
CA ARG A 193 42.97 -23.57 12.04
C ARG A 193 44.09 -24.59 11.83
N THR A 194 45.30 -24.11 11.59
CA THR A 194 46.49 -24.97 11.58
C THR A 194 46.72 -25.49 12.99
N LYS A 195 46.63 -26.81 13.18
CA LYS A 195 47.15 -27.43 14.40
C LYS A 195 48.67 -27.36 14.31
N SER A 196 49.30 -26.47 15.08
CA SER A 196 50.75 -26.53 15.27
C SER A 196 51.08 -27.83 15.98
N ALA A 197 51.76 -28.74 15.29
CA ALA A 197 52.36 -29.90 15.92
C ALA A 197 53.56 -29.39 16.75
N HIS A 198 53.43 -29.40 18.07
CA HIS A 198 54.59 -29.30 18.95
C HIS A 198 55.32 -30.64 18.90
N MET A 199 56.55 -30.62 18.39
CA MET A 199 57.55 -31.66 18.63
C MET A 199 58.20 -31.47 20.00
#